data_AF-A0A1V5PJ49-F1
#
_entry.id   AF-A0A1V5PJ49-F1
#
_cell.length_a   1.000
_cell.length_b   1.000
_cell.length_c   1.000
_cell.angle_alpha   90.00
_cell.angle_beta   90.00
_cell.angle_gamma   90.00
#
_symmetry.space_group_name_H-M   'P 1'
#
loop_
_entity.id
_entity.type
_entity.pdbx_description
1 polymer ?
#
loop_
_entity_poly.entity_id
_entity_poly.type
_entity_poly.pdbx_seq_one_letter_code
_entity_poly.pdbx_strand_id
1 'polypeptide(L)'
;MLSIEGIYDNGQLILNESPEIKRPVKVIVTFLENIEHNDLKKSETDIKERKNKFSELIKKVSELSKGGNSVEDIRLERSRYENCY
;
A
#
# COMPACT_ATOMS: atom_id res chain seq x y z
N MET A 1 21.24 -19.10 10.56
CA MET A 1 21.59 -17.69 10.89
C MET A 1 21.23 -17.49 12.34
N LEU A 2 22.20 -17.26 13.22
CA LEU A 2 21.94 -17.05 14.66
C LEU A 2 21.63 -15.57 14.86
N SER A 3 20.36 -15.24 15.05
CA SER A 3 19.92 -13.92 15.49
C SER A 3 19.72 -13.97 16.99
N ILE A 4 20.29 -13.01 17.71
CA ILE A 4 20.13 -12.89 19.17
C ILE A 4 19.42 -11.58 19.44
N GLU A 5 18.37 -11.66 20.26
CA GLU A 5 17.61 -10.51 20.69
C GLU A 5 18.20 -9.91 21.97
N GLY A 6 18.06 -8.60 22.11
CA GLY A 6 18.56 -7.87 23.26
C GLY A 6 18.02 -6.45 23.30
N ILE A 7 18.26 -5.80 24.42
CA ILE A 7 17.85 -4.43 24.68
C ILE A 7 19.06 -3.52 24.43
N TYR A 8 18.85 -2.47 23.64
CA TYR A 8 19.82 -1.39 23.52
C TYR A 8 19.51 -0.32 24.56
N ASP A 9 20.41 -0.12 25.53
CA ASP A 9 20.27 0.89 26.57
C ASP A 9 21.59 1.63 26.80
N ASN A 10 21.55 2.96 26.81
CA ASN A 10 22.69 3.83 27.12
C ASN A 10 24.01 3.49 26.38
N GLY A 11 23.94 3.10 25.11
CA GLY A 11 25.11 2.75 24.30
C GLY A 11 25.58 1.30 24.44
N GLN A 12 24.90 0.49 25.25
CA GLN A 12 25.22 -0.92 25.47
C GLN A 12 24.12 -1.83 24.94
N LEU A 13 24.51 -2.98 24.39
CA LEU A 13 23.60 -4.03 23.94
C LEU A 13 23.55 -5.13 25.00
N ILE A 14 22.42 -5.24 25.70
CA ILE A 14 22.17 -6.24 26.73
C ILE A 14 21.47 -7.41 26.05
N LEU A 15 22.20 -8.50 25.84
CA LEU A 15 21.67 -9.71 25.19
C LEU A 15 20.87 -10.56 26.18
N ASN A 16 19.75 -11.14 25.72
CA ASN A 16 18.93 -12.03 26.55
C ASN A 16 19.59 -13.39 26.81
N GLU A 17 20.46 -13.82 25.89
CA GLU A 17 21.22 -15.07 25.98
C GLU A 17 22.71 -14.77 25.89
N SER A 18 23.54 -15.55 26.58
CA SER A 18 25.00 -15.43 26.44
C SER A 18 25.45 -16.24 25.22
N PRO A 19 25.90 -15.61 24.13
CA PRO A 19 26.47 -16.37 23.03
C PRO A 19 27.83 -16.94 23.43
N GLU A 20 28.13 -18.16 22.99
CA GLU A 20 29.46 -18.79 23.20
C GLU A 20 30.54 -18.15 22.31
N ILE A 21 30.85 -16.87 22.57
CA ILE A 21 31.83 -16.10 21.82
C ILE A 21 33.15 -16.08 22.60
N LYS A 22 34.14 -16.83 22.11
CA LYS A 22 35.46 -16.96 22.76
C LYS A 22 36.48 -15.90 22.36
N ARG A 23 36.13 -15.00 21.42
CA ARG A 23 37.04 -14.01 20.81
C ARG A 23 36.26 -12.75 20.37
N PRO A 24 36.88 -11.58 20.22
CA PRO A 24 36.21 -10.40 19.68
C PRO A 24 35.61 -10.68 18.29
N VAL A 25 34.37 -10.26 18.06
CA VAL A 25 33.66 -10.41 16.78
C VAL A 25 33.03 -9.11 16.33
N LYS A 26 32.85 -8.95 15.02
CA LYS A 26 32.03 -7.88 14.45
C LYS A 26 30.59 -8.36 14.37
N VAL A 27 29.66 -7.50 14.76
CA VAL A 27 28.21 -7.79 14.73
C VAL A 27 27.48 -6.76 13.88
N ILE A 28 26.37 -7.19 13.28
CA ILE A 28 25.41 -6.32 12.61
C ILE A 28 24.21 -6.21 13.54
N VAL A 29 23.84 -4.98 13.90
CA VAL A 29 22.69 -4.71 14.76
C VAL A 29 21.55 -4.20 13.88
N THR A 30 20.39 -4.80 14.03
CA THR A 30 19.16 -4.38 13.35
C THR A 30 18.13 -4.05 14.42
N PHE A 31 17.58 -2.83 14.38
CA PHE A 31 16.48 -2.45 15.25
C PHE A 31 15.18 -2.94 14.63
N LEU A 32 14.43 -3.76 15.37
CA LEU A 32 13.07 -4.11 15.01
C LEU A 32 12.18 -3.03 15.61
N GLU A 33 11.70 -2.11 14.78
CA GLU A 33 10.59 -1.27 15.19
C GLU A 33 9.41 -2.19 15.50
N ASN A 34 8.84 -2.05 16.70
CA ASN A 34 7.50 -2.53 16.93
C ASN A 34 6.63 -1.81 15.90
N ILE A 35 6.12 -2.56 14.93
CA ILE A 35 4.84 -2.21 14.30
C ILE A 35 3.78 -2.45 15.38
N GLU A 36 3.88 -1.75 16.51
CA GLU A 36 2.69 -1.39 17.24
C GLU A 36 1.82 -0.79 16.17
N HIS A 37 0.67 -1.43 15.96
CA HIS A 37 -0.43 -0.82 15.28
C HIS A 37 -0.57 0.57 15.90
N ASN A 38 0.06 1.56 15.29
CA ASN A 38 -0.54 2.85 15.12
C ASN A 38 -1.88 2.47 14.50
N ASP A 39 -2.85 2.25 15.37
CA ASP A 39 -4.19 2.74 15.21
C ASP A 39 -4.02 4.18 14.72
N LEU A 40 -3.75 4.27 13.41
CA LEU A 40 -4.42 5.17 12.52
C LEU A 40 -5.90 4.97 12.84
N LYS A 41 -6.35 5.58 13.95
CA LYS A 41 -7.64 6.22 14.02
C LYS A 41 -7.62 7.24 12.89
N LYS A 42 -7.73 6.74 11.64
CA LYS A 42 -8.24 7.51 10.52
C LYS A 42 -9.53 8.04 11.08
N SER A 43 -9.54 9.35 11.33
CA SER A 43 -10.69 9.98 11.95
C SER A 43 -11.92 9.57 11.14
N GLU A 44 -13.05 9.27 11.76
CA GLU A 44 -14.25 8.85 11.01
C GLU A 44 -14.61 9.89 9.93
N THR A 45 -14.24 11.15 10.16
CA THR A 45 -14.21 12.26 9.21
C THR A 45 -13.42 11.96 7.92
N ASP A 46 -12.20 11.40 8.01
CA ASP A 46 -11.37 11.07 6.84
C ASP A 46 -11.99 9.97 5.97
N ILE A 47 -12.66 9.00 6.60
CA ILE A 47 -13.32 7.89 5.90
C ILE A 47 -14.60 8.38 5.22
N LYS A 48 -15.36 9.25 5.89
CA LYS A 48 -16.59 9.84 5.36
C LYS A 48 -16.30 10.75 4.16
N GLU A 49 -15.27 11.58 4.23
CA GLU A 49 -14.87 12.45 3.12
C GLU A 49 -14.46 11.65 1.87
N ARG A 50 -13.69 10.55 2.06
CA ARG A 50 -13.30 9.67 0.95
C ARG A 50 -14.49 8.97 0.30
N LYS A 51 -15.44 8.49 1.09
CA LYS A 51 -16.68 7.87 0.57
C LYS A 51 -17.51 8.86 -0.24
N ASN A 52 -17.61 10.10 0.23
CA ASN A 52 -18.32 11.17 -0.49
C ASN A 52 -17.64 11.47 -1.84
N LYS A 53 -16.32 11.68 -1.86
CA LYS A 53 -15.54 11.90 -3.09
C LYS A 53 -15.70 10.75 -4.09
N PHE A 54 -15.65 9.50 -3.59
CA PHE A 54 -15.86 8.34 -4.45
C PHE A 54 -17.26 8.31 -5.06
N SER A 55 -18.30 8.61 -4.26
CA SER A 55 -19.68 8.64 -4.76
C SER A 55 -19.90 9.72 -5.84
N GLU A 56 -19.25 10.88 -5.72
CA GLU A 56 -19.31 11.94 -6.73
C GLU A 56 -18.62 11.54 -8.03
N LEU A 57 -17.46 10.86 -7.94
CA LEU A 57 -16.75 10.36 -9.11
C LEU A 57 -17.59 9.34 -9.88
N ILE A 58 -18.24 8.41 -9.19
CA ILE A 58 -19.13 7.42 -9.81
C ILE A 58 -20.29 8.10 -10.53
N LYS A 59 -20.89 9.13 -9.92
CA LYS A 59 -21.93 9.93 -10.59
C LYS A 59 -21.42 10.60 -11.85
N LYS A 60 -20.27 11.29 -11.78
CA LYS A 60 -19.66 11.94 -12.95
C LYS A 60 -19.36 10.96 -14.07
N VAL A 61 -18.80 9.79 -13.76
CA VAL A 61 -18.54 8.74 -14.75
C VAL A 61 -19.86 8.26 -15.38
N SER A 62 -20.90 8.07 -14.57
CA SER A 62 -22.22 7.66 -15.07
C SER A 62 -22.89 8.71 -15.96
N GLU A 63 -22.65 10.00 -15.72
CA GLU A 63 -23.17 11.10 -16.54
C GLU A 63 -22.41 11.20 -17.86
N LEU A 64 -21.08 11.06 -17.81
CA LEU A 64 -20.23 11.02 -19.00
C LEU A 64 -20.50 9.78 -19.87
N SER A 65 -20.86 8.64 -19.25
CA SER A 65 -21.19 7.42 -19.99
C SER A 65 -22.58 7.44 -20.62
N LYS A 66 -23.48 8.33 -20.21
CA LYS A 66 -24.83 8.46 -20.80
C LYS A 66 -24.84 9.14 -22.18
N GLY A 67 -23.73 9.73 -22.60
CA GLY A 67 -23.58 10.36 -23.93
C GLY A 67 -22.55 9.68 -24.84
N GLY A 68 -21.97 8.55 -24.43
CA GLY A 68 -21.00 7.81 -25.25
C GLY A 68 -21.71 6.80 -26.14
N ASN A 69 -21.39 6.80 -27.43
CA ASN A 69 -21.70 5.70 -28.34
C ASN A 69 -21.24 4.38 -27.69
N SER A 70 -22.09 3.35 -27.73
CA SER A 70 -21.68 2.04 -27.23
C SER A 70 -20.43 1.57 -27.97
N VAL A 71 -19.63 0.69 -27.35
CA VAL A 71 -18.46 0.10 -28.03
C VAL A 71 -18.88 -0.59 -29.32
N GLU A 72 -20.11 -1.11 -29.34
CA GLU A 72 -20.80 -1.69 -30.48
C GLU A 72 -21.10 -0.65 -31.58
N ASP A 73 -21.53 0.57 -31.22
CA ASP A 73 -21.75 1.66 -32.17
C ASP A 73 -20.44 2.13 -32.83
N ILE A 74 -19.35 2.21 -32.06
CA ILE A 74 -18.01 2.55 -32.58
C ILE A 74 -17.50 1.45 -33.53
N ARG A 75 -17.76 0.17 -33.22
CA ARG A 75 -17.42 -0.95 -34.09
C ARG A 75 -18.20 -0.93 -35.40
N LEU A 76 -19.49 -0.59 -35.36
CA LEU A 76 -20.36 -0.55 -36.53
C LEU A 76 -19.99 0.58 -37.49
N GLU A 77 -19.56 1.75 -36.99
CA GLU A 77 -19.01 2.81 -37.85
C GLU A 77 -17.72 2.36 -38.54
N ARG A 78 -16.81 1.71 -37.79
CA ARG A 78 -15.54 1.23 -38.34
C ARG A 78 -15.71 0.20 -39.46
N SER A 79 -16.67 -0.72 -39.32
CA SER A 79 -16.96 -1.70 -40.37
C SER A 79 -17.57 -1.07 -41.63
N ARG A 80 -18.29 0.07 -41.53
CA ARG A 80 -18.80 0.77 -42.71
C ARG A 80 -17.68 1.42 -43.52
N TYR A 81 -16.66 1.95 -42.86
CA TYR A 81 -15.49 2.53 -43.53
C TYR A 81 -14.59 1.48 -44.20
N GLU A 82 -14.46 0.28 -43.61
CA GLU A 82 -13.63 -0.79 -44.17
C GLU A 82 -14.28 -1.53 -45.36
N ASN A 83 -15.61 -1.44 -45.53
CA ASN A 83 -16.32 -2.05 -46.67
C ASN A 83 -16.49 -1.09 -47.88
N CYS A 84 -15.81 0.06 -47.87
CA CYS A 84 -15.78 1.00 -49.00
C CYS A 84 -14.55 0.87 -49.91
N TYR A 85 -13.79 -0.24 -49.80
CA TYR A 85 -12.73 -0.62 -50.72
C TYR A 85 -12.95 -2.03 -51.26
#